data_AF-A0A7Z2PXR9-F1
#
_entry.id   AF-A0A7Z2PXR9-F1
#
_cell.length_a   1.000
_cell.length_b   1.000
_cell.length_c   1.000
_cell.angle_alpha   90.00
_cell.angle_beta   90.00
_cell.angle_gamma   90.00
#
_symmetry.space_group_name_H-M   'P 1'
#
loop_
_entity.id
_entity.type
_entity.pdbx_description
1 polymer ?
#
loop_
_entity_poly.entity_id
_entity_poly.type
_entity_poly.pdbx_seq_one_letter_code
_entity_poly.pdbx_strand_id
1 'polypeptide(L)'
;MNSPVLQALLNARIQEEPTAFGKWCIQANVRALPAAPVHVAAFIRDCEQVAPIEKIWEAVKEISDSHLANGFADPTAGGAVAEVISSIAAIPPPRSWPKAMGPRFKALPYDVQCYLAAREKEQDRAVRRAQNEAADARKALAAIQQRGKAEDGNQSHAAA
;
A
#
# COMPACT_ATOMS: atom_id res chain seq x y z
N MET A 1 34.45 -13.86 -23.96
CA MET A 1 33.70 -14.59 -25.01
C MET A 1 32.62 -15.41 -24.33
N ASN A 2 31.33 -15.08 -24.53
CA ASN A 2 30.23 -15.88 -23.97
C ASN A 2 30.12 -17.19 -24.74
N SER A 3 30.47 -18.31 -24.11
CA SER A 3 30.36 -19.63 -24.73
C SER A 3 28.87 -19.99 -24.94
N PRO A 4 28.46 -20.37 -26.16
CA PRO A 4 27.07 -20.73 -26.45
C PRO A 4 26.61 -21.94 -25.65
N VAL A 5 27.53 -22.88 -25.34
CA VAL A 5 27.24 -24.03 -24.49
C VAL A 5 26.93 -23.60 -23.06
N LEU A 6 27.71 -22.67 -22.49
CA LEU A 6 27.44 -22.15 -21.16
C LEU A 6 26.10 -21.41 -21.08
N GLN A 7 25.73 -20.70 -22.15
CA GLN A 7 24.43 -20.03 -22.23
C GLN A 7 23.26 -21.03 -22.35
N ALA A 8 23.41 -22.10 -23.12
CA ALA A 8 22.41 -23.14 -23.22
C ALA A 8 22.17 -23.85 -21.88
N LEU A 9 23.25 -24.16 -21.15
CA LEU A 9 23.17 -24.76 -19.81
C LEU A 9 22.51 -23.82 -18.80
N LEU A 10 22.84 -22.52 -18.84
CA LEU A 10 22.21 -21.52 -17.99
C LEU A 10 20.70 -21.44 -18.26
N ASN A 11 20.31 -21.38 -19.54
CA ASN A 11 18.90 -21.33 -19.94
C ASN A 11 18.14 -22.59 -19.51
N ALA A 12 18.73 -23.77 -19.65
CA ALA A 12 18.11 -25.02 -19.19
C ALA A 12 17.86 -24.98 -17.68
N ARG A 13 18.84 -24.53 -16.89
CA ARG A 13 18.70 -24.37 -15.44
C ARG A 13 17.60 -23.37 -15.06
N ILE A 14 17.47 -22.27 -15.80
CA ILE A 14 16.39 -21.28 -15.59
C ILE A 14 15.00 -21.89 -15.86
N GLN A 15 14.87 -22.80 -16.83
CA GLN A 15 13.59 -23.45 -17.12
C GLN A 15 13.16 -24.44 -16.03
N GLU A 16 14.11 -25.04 -15.33
CA GLU A 16 13.86 -25.97 -14.23
C GLU A 16 13.41 -25.28 -12.94
N GLU A 17 13.79 -24.01 -12.73
CA GLU A 17 13.37 -23.26 -11.55
C GLU A 17 11.88 -22.88 -11.62
N PRO A 18 11.07 -23.24 -10.61
CA PRO A 18 9.64 -22.96 -10.64
C PRO A 18 9.31 -21.49 -10.30
N THR A 19 10.12 -20.86 -9.44
CA THR A 19 9.82 -19.53 -8.89
C THR A 19 10.47 -18.41 -9.72
N ALA A 20 9.80 -17.25 -9.80
CA ALA A 20 10.36 -16.10 -10.49
C ALA A 20 11.67 -15.62 -9.85
N PHE A 21 11.74 -15.66 -8.53
CA PHE A 21 12.95 -15.30 -7.77
C PHE A 21 14.09 -16.28 -7.99
N GLY A 22 13.83 -17.60 -8.06
CA GLY A 22 14.83 -18.62 -8.35
C GLY A 22 15.46 -18.40 -9.74
N LYS A 23 14.63 -18.14 -10.75
CA LYS A 23 15.10 -17.78 -12.11
C LYS A 23 16.00 -16.56 -12.10
N TRP A 24 15.58 -15.50 -11.41
CA TRP A 24 16.37 -14.28 -11.25
C TRP A 24 17.70 -14.56 -10.52
N CYS A 25 17.67 -15.38 -9.46
CA CYS A 25 18.88 -15.75 -8.71
C CYS A 25 19.91 -16.46 -9.60
N ILE A 26 19.48 -17.36 -10.49
CA ILE A 26 20.38 -18.01 -11.46
C ILE A 26 21.02 -16.98 -12.38
N GLN A 27 20.22 -16.05 -12.93
CA GLN A 27 20.71 -15.02 -13.84
C GLN A 27 21.68 -14.06 -13.15
N ALA A 28 21.39 -13.67 -11.91
CA ALA A 28 22.22 -12.81 -11.08
C ALA A 28 23.41 -13.55 -10.42
N ASN A 29 23.50 -14.88 -10.60
CA ASN A 29 24.50 -15.75 -9.96
C ASN A 29 24.53 -15.63 -8.42
N VAL A 30 23.35 -15.56 -7.80
CA VAL A 30 23.16 -15.54 -6.35
C VAL A 30 22.40 -16.76 -5.88
N ARG A 31 22.47 -17.04 -4.56
CA ARG A 31 21.73 -18.15 -3.96
C ARG A 31 20.31 -17.73 -3.62
N ALA A 32 19.33 -18.56 -3.99
CA ALA A 32 17.93 -18.36 -3.67
C ALA A 32 17.59 -18.71 -2.20
N LEU A 33 18.34 -19.62 -1.58
CA LEU A 33 18.11 -20.06 -0.21
C LEU A 33 19.43 -20.38 0.52
N PRO A 34 19.70 -19.81 1.71
CA PRO A 34 19.05 -18.60 2.24
C PRO A 34 19.40 -17.37 1.40
N ALA A 35 18.41 -16.57 1.04
CA ALA A 35 18.59 -15.30 0.36
C ALA A 35 19.01 -14.20 1.36
N ALA A 36 19.85 -13.28 0.88
CA ALA A 36 20.11 -12.05 1.61
C ALA A 36 19.02 -11.02 1.30
N PRO A 37 18.57 -10.20 2.27
CA PRO A 37 17.56 -9.15 2.03
C PRO A 37 17.92 -8.19 0.89
N VAL A 38 19.21 -7.92 0.69
CA VAL A 38 19.71 -7.07 -0.40
C VAL A 38 19.44 -7.68 -1.79
N HIS A 39 19.50 -8.99 -1.93
CA HIS A 39 19.20 -9.68 -3.19
C HIS A 39 17.70 -9.65 -3.49
N VAL A 40 16.86 -9.81 -2.47
CA VAL A 40 15.40 -9.67 -2.61
C VAL A 40 15.04 -8.24 -3.02
N ALA A 41 15.65 -7.23 -2.39
CA ALA A 41 15.45 -5.83 -2.75
C ALA A 41 15.89 -5.52 -4.20
N ALA A 42 16.99 -6.12 -4.67
CA ALA A 42 17.45 -5.99 -6.05
C ALA A 42 16.47 -6.65 -7.04
N PHE A 43 16.03 -7.87 -6.76
CA PHE A 43 15.00 -8.56 -7.55
C PHE A 43 13.73 -7.71 -7.72
N ILE A 44 13.24 -7.11 -6.63
CA ILE A 44 12.04 -6.27 -6.67
C ILE A 44 12.24 -5.04 -7.58
N ARG A 45 13.42 -4.39 -7.53
CA ARG A 45 13.74 -3.25 -8.40
C ARG A 45 13.80 -3.67 -9.87
N ASP A 46 14.37 -4.83 -10.16
CA ASP A 46 14.44 -5.34 -11.53
C ASP A 46 13.04 -5.70 -12.08
N CYS A 47 12.12 -6.12 -11.21
CA CYS A 47 10.74 -6.42 -11.58
C CYS A 47 9.84 -5.19 -11.73
N GLU A 48 10.19 -4.03 -11.15
CA GLU A 48 9.35 -2.82 -11.15
C GLU A 48 8.88 -2.40 -12.55
N GLN A 49 9.74 -2.57 -13.55
CA GLN A 49 9.46 -2.17 -14.94
C GLN A 49 8.64 -3.21 -15.73
N VAL A 50 8.57 -4.44 -15.22
CA VAL A 50 8.08 -5.60 -15.99
C VAL A 50 6.77 -6.15 -15.43
N ALA A 51 6.55 -6.01 -14.12
CA ALA A 51 5.40 -6.58 -13.43
C ALA A 51 4.66 -5.53 -12.58
N PRO A 52 3.32 -5.61 -12.49
CA PRO A 52 2.57 -4.78 -11.55
C PRO A 52 2.92 -5.16 -10.10
N ILE A 53 2.79 -4.21 -9.18
CA ILE A 53 3.15 -4.37 -7.76
C ILE A 53 2.45 -5.57 -7.10
N GLU A 54 1.22 -5.91 -7.50
CA GLU A 54 0.50 -7.07 -6.98
C GLU A 54 1.24 -8.37 -7.27
N LYS A 55 1.78 -8.51 -8.50
CA LYS A 55 2.54 -9.69 -8.92
C LYS A 55 3.90 -9.75 -8.26
N ILE A 56 4.54 -8.59 -8.09
CA ILE A 56 5.78 -8.47 -7.31
C ILE A 56 5.52 -8.91 -5.86
N TRP A 57 4.43 -8.46 -5.25
CA TRP A 57 4.07 -8.82 -3.89
C TRP A 57 3.73 -10.30 -3.71
N GLU A 58 3.10 -10.94 -4.69
CA GLU A 58 2.92 -12.40 -4.73
C GLU A 58 4.28 -13.13 -4.69
N ALA A 59 5.24 -12.70 -5.51
CA ALA A 59 6.59 -13.27 -5.50
C ALA A 59 7.31 -13.03 -4.17
N VAL A 60 7.17 -11.87 -3.55
CA VAL A 60 7.75 -11.60 -2.21
C VAL A 60 7.17 -12.54 -1.16
N LYS A 61 5.85 -12.78 -1.17
CA LYS A 61 5.23 -13.76 -0.27
C LYS A 61 5.75 -15.18 -0.51
N GLU A 62 5.89 -15.59 -1.77
CA GLU A 62 6.48 -16.89 -2.12
C GLU A 62 7.92 -17.03 -1.59
N ILE A 63 8.73 -15.96 -1.64
CA ILE A 63 10.08 -15.95 -1.06
C ILE A 63 10.01 -16.15 0.46
N SER A 64 9.16 -15.39 1.16
CA SER A 64 8.99 -15.50 2.62
C SER A 64 8.56 -16.91 3.02
N ASP A 65 7.51 -17.44 2.37
CA ASP A 65 6.97 -18.77 2.63
C ASP A 65 8.03 -19.86 2.40
N SER A 66 8.80 -19.76 1.32
CA SER A 66 9.89 -20.71 1.03
C SER A 66 10.99 -20.68 2.10
N HIS A 67 11.36 -19.49 2.60
CA HIS A 67 12.36 -19.38 3.67
C HIS A 67 11.86 -19.98 4.98
N LEU A 68 10.64 -19.62 5.39
CA LEU A 68 10.04 -20.11 6.62
C LEU A 68 9.81 -21.62 6.59
N ALA A 69 9.33 -22.17 5.47
CA ALA A 69 9.12 -23.61 5.29
C ALA A 69 10.42 -24.43 5.42
N ASN A 70 11.56 -23.83 5.08
CA ASN A 70 12.88 -24.46 5.18
C ASN A 70 13.62 -24.12 6.50
N GLY A 71 12.96 -23.46 7.45
CA GLY A 71 13.53 -23.10 8.75
C GLY A 71 14.55 -21.95 8.71
N PHE A 72 14.54 -21.15 7.64
CA PHE A 72 15.38 -19.95 7.52
C PHE A 72 14.64 -18.70 8.00
N ALA A 73 15.41 -17.66 8.35
CA ALA A 73 14.85 -16.35 8.63
C ALA A 73 14.23 -15.75 7.36
N ASP A 74 13.14 -15.00 7.52
CA ASP A 74 12.47 -14.31 6.42
C ASP A 74 13.32 -13.13 5.90
N PRO A 75 13.83 -13.19 4.66
CA PRO A 75 14.63 -12.11 4.09
C PRO A 75 13.78 -10.91 3.66
N THR A 76 12.46 -11.06 3.59
CA THR A 76 11.52 -10.03 3.12
C THR A 76 11.07 -9.09 4.24
N ALA A 77 11.21 -9.51 5.50
CA ALA A 77 10.88 -8.72 6.69
C ALA A 77 11.86 -7.56 6.96
N GLY A 78 12.95 -7.45 6.20
CA GLY A 78 13.96 -6.41 6.37
C GLY A 78 13.56 -5.03 5.83
N GLY A 79 14.08 -3.97 6.46
CA GLY A 79 13.79 -2.58 6.07
C GLY A 79 14.11 -2.24 4.61
N ALA A 80 15.15 -2.86 4.03
CA ALA A 80 15.52 -2.64 2.62
C ALA A 80 14.43 -3.12 1.65
N VAL A 81 13.78 -4.26 1.93
CA VAL A 81 12.70 -4.79 1.11
C VAL A 81 11.44 -3.94 1.28
N ALA A 82 11.10 -3.60 2.53
CA ALA A 82 9.96 -2.74 2.83
C ALA A 82 10.08 -1.35 2.17
N GLU A 83 11.28 -0.75 2.16
CA GLU A 83 11.54 0.54 1.53
C GLU A 83 11.31 0.48 0.01
N VAL A 84 11.84 -0.54 -0.67
CA VAL A 84 11.65 -0.69 -2.12
C VAL A 84 10.17 -0.92 -2.45
N ILE A 85 9.49 -1.82 -1.74
CA ILE A 85 8.07 -2.08 -1.94
C ILE A 85 7.23 -0.83 -1.71
N SER A 86 7.49 -0.08 -0.63
CA SER A 86 6.77 1.16 -0.34
C SER A 86 7.02 2.23 -1.41
N SER A 87 8.23 2.29 -1.96
CA SER A 87 8.57 3.19 -3.07
C SER A 87 7.76 2.86 -4.33
N ILE A 88 7.67 1.58 -4.70
CA ILE A 88 6.94 1.13 -5.90
C ILE A 88 5.43 1.28 -5.71
N ALA A 89 4.91 0.89 -4.54
CA ALA A 89 3.50 1.00 -4.21
C ALA A 89 3.01 2.45 -4.18
N ALA A 90 3.88 3.39 -3.79
CA ALA A 90 3.61 4.82 -3.69
C ALA A 90 2.33 5.15 -2.88
N ILE A 91 1.97 4.31 -1.91
CA ILE A 91 0.79 4.51 -1.06
C ILE A 91 1.11 5.58 -0.01
N PRO A 92 0.35 6.70 0.04
CA PRO A 92 0.58 7.72 1.04
C PRO A 92 0.12 7.21 2.43
N PRO A 93 0.83 7.59 3.51
CA PRO A 93 0.35 7.33 4.85
C PRO A 93 -1.00 8.04 5.11
N PRO A 94 -1.84 7.51 6.01
CA PRO A 94 -3.11 8.15 6.39
C PRO A 94 -2.91 9.61 6.80
N ARG A 95 -3.83 10.49 6.38
CA ARG A 95 -3.70 11.94 6.65
C ARG A 95 -3.92 12.27 8.11
N SER A 96 -4.72 11.45 8.78
CA SER A 96 -4.97 11.51 10.22
C SER A 96 -3.72 11.22 11.06
N TRP A 97 -2.68 10.60 10.49
CA TRP A 97 -1.50 10.19 11.25
C TRP A 97 -0.48 11.33 11.43
N PRO A 98 0.22 11.40 12.58
CA PRO A 98 1.34 12.31 12.76
C PRO A 98 2.44 12.06 11.73
N LYS A 99 3.10 13.12 11.24
CA LYS A 99 4.20 13.03 10.26
C LYS A 99 5.32 12.06 10.68
N ALA A 100 5.60 11.99 11.98
CA ALA A 100 6.60 11.09 12.55
C ALA A 100 6.27 9.60 12.36
N MET A 101 5.01 9.24 12.12
CA MET A 101 4.60 7.86 11.84
C MET A 101 4.75 7.46 10.37
N GLY A 102 5.05 8.40 9.47
CA GLY A 102 5.25 8.13 8.05
C GLY A 102 6.27 7.01 7.78
N PRO A 103 7.48 7.03 8.37
CA PRO A 103 8.44 5.94 8.21
C PRO A 103 7.93 4.59 8.71
N ARG A 104 7.16 4.57 9.80
CA ARG A 104 6.56 3.34 10.33
C ARG A 104 5.52 2.77 9.37
N PHE A 105 4.71 3.62 8.76
CA PHE A 105 3.74 3.20 7.74
C PHE A 105 4.46 2.58 6.52
N LYS A 106 5.53 3.22 6.04
CA LYS A 106 6.32 2.70 4.91
C LYS A 106 7.01 1.36 5.20
N ALA A 107 7.29 1.08 6.47
CA ALA A 107 7.86 -0.20 6.89
C ALA A 107 6.82 -1.33 6.98
N LEU A 108 5.52 -1.05 6.85
CA LEU A 108 4.47 -2.07 6.89
C LEU A 108 4.47 -2.91 5.60
N PRO A 109 4.02 -4.17 5.65
CA PRO A 109 3.73 -4.97 4.46
C PRO A 109 2.75 -4.28 3.49
N TYR A 110 2.88 -4.54 2.18
CA TYR A 110 2.10 -3.87 1.13
C TYR A 110 0.58 -4.03 1.30
N ASP A 111 0.13 -5.24 1.62
CA ASP A 111 -1.27 -5.56 1.88
C ASP A 111 -1.85 -4.77 3.06
N VAL A 112 -1.07 -4.62 4.13
CA VAL A 112 -1.43 -3.79 5.29
C VAL A 112 -1.52 -2.31 4.91
N GLN A 113 -0.59 -1.81 4.09
CA GLN A 113 -0.66 -0.44 3.57
C GLN A 113 -1.93 -0.23 2.73
N CYS A 114 -2.27 -1.15 1.83
CA CYS A 114 -3.51 -1.10 1.03
C CYS A 114 -4.76 -1.09 1.90
N TYR A 115 -4.82 -1.98 2.90
CA TYR A 115 -5.96 -2.07 3.81
C TYR A 115 -6.17 -0.75 4.57
N LEU A 116 -5.11 -0.19 5.14
CA LEU A 116 -5.17 1.08 5.87
C LEU A 116 -5.59 2.24 4.97
N ALA A 117 -5.05 2.32 3.75
CA ALA A 117 -5.42 3.36 2.79
C ALA A 117 -6.90 3.28 2.37
N ALA A 118 -7.41 2.05 2.16
CA ALA A 118 -8.83 1.84 1.85
C ALA A 118 -9.73 2.27 3.01
N ARG A 119 -9.36 1.91 4.24
CA ARG A 119 -10.10 2.26 5.46
C ARG A 119 -10.13 3.77 5.70
N GLU A 120 -9.00 4.46 5.54
CA GLU A 120 -8.95 5.93 5.67
C GLU A 120 -9.90 6.60 4.66
N LYS A 121 -9.94 6.13 3.42
CA LYS A 121 -10.84 6.65 2.38
C LYS A 121 -12.31 6.47 2.74
N GLU A 122 -12.66 5.35 3.37
CA GLU A 122 -14.02 5.10 3.85
C GLU A 122 -14.39 6.02 5.01
N GLN A 123 -13.47 6.20 5.97
CA GLN A 123 -13.65 7.12 7.09
C GLN A 123 -13.83 8.56 6.62
N ASP A 124 -13.00 9.03 5.68
CA ASP A 124 -13.14 10.35 5.06
C ASP A 124 -14.51 10.58 4.43
N ARG A 125 -15.05 9.55 3.76
CA ARG A 125 -16.39 9.61 3.17
C ARG A 125 -17.48 9.67 4.23
N ALA A 126 -17.35 8.90 5.32
CA ALA A 126 -18.29 8.92 6.43
C ALA A 126 -18.30 10.29 7.13
N VAL A 127 -17.11 10.85 7.43
CA VAL A 127 -16.96 12.16 8.06
C VAL A 127 -17.54 13.27 7.18
N ARG A 128 -17.25 13.27 5.87
CA ARG A 128 -17.83 14.25 4.94
C ARG A 128 -19.35 14.19 4.88
N ARG A 129 -19.94 12.99 4.87
CA ARG A 129 -21.40 12.82 4.92
C ARG A 129 -21.99 13.42 6.19
N ALA A 130 -21.44 13.06 7.35
CA ALA A 130 -21.90 13.60 8.64
C ALA A 130 -21.76 15.13 8.73
N GLN A 131 -20.66 15.70 8.19
CA GLN A 131 -20.45 17.15 8.15
C GLN A 131 -21.48 17.87 7.26
N ASN A 132 -21.82 17.29 6.11
CA ASN A 132 -22.83 17.85 5.22
C ASN A 132 -24.23 17.78 5.85
N GLU A 133 -24.61 16.64 6.42
CA GLU A 133 -25.89 16.48 7.13
C GLU A 133 -26.03 17.48 8.29
N ALA A 134 -24.97 17.65 9.09
CA ALA A 134 -24.95 18.64 10.17
C ALA A 134 -25.02 20.09 9.64
N ALA A 135 -24.40 20.38 8.50
CA ALA A 135 -24.49 21.70 7.86
C ALA A 135 -25.92 21.99 7.36
N ASP A 136 -26.59 21.02 6.75
CA ASP A 136 -27.94 21.17 6.24
C ASP A 136 -28.96 21.29 7.37
N ALA A 137 -28.81 20.51 8.44
CA ALA A 137 -29.61 20.65 9.66
C ALA A 137 -29.49 22.05 10.27
N ARG A 138 -28.26 22.60 10.33
CA ARG A 138 -28.04 23.98 10.81
C ARG A 138 -28.71 25.03 9.93
N LYS A 139 -28.69 24.87 8.61
CA LYS A 139 -29.39 25.77 7.67
C LYS A 139 -30.91 25.69 7.85
N ALA A 140 -31.46 24.49 7.97
CA ALA A 140 -32.89 24.30 8.19
C ALA A 140 -33.36 24.95 9.51
N LEU A 141 -32.62 24.75 10.60
CA LEU A 141 -32.89 25.40 11.87
C LEU A 141 -32.82 26.92 11.79
N ALA A 142 -31.81 27.47 11.11
CA ALA A 142 -31.68 28.92 10.91
C ALA A 142 -32.87 29.50 10.11
N ALA A 143 -33.34 28.80 9.09
CA ALA A 143 -34.51 29.21 8.31
C ALA A 143 -35.80 29.22 9.15
N ILE A 144 -36.01 28.21 9.99
CA ILE A 144 -37.15 28.15 10.92
C ILE A 144 -37.10 29.32 11.91
N GLN A 145 -35.93 29.58 12.49
CA GLN A 145 -35.74 30.69 13.44
C GLN A 145 -35.96 32.07 12.79
N GLN A 146 -35.52 32.27 11.56
CA GLN A 146 -35.76 33.53 10.83
C GLN A 146 -37.24 33.72 10.50
N ARG A 147 -37.95 32.66 10.11
CA ARG A 147 -39.39 32.72 9.85
C ARG A 147 -40.18 33.08 11.11
N GLY A 148 -39.88 32.44 12.25
CA GLY A 148 -40.54 32.76 13.52
C GLY A 148 -40.36 34.22 13.96
N LYS A 149 -39.16 34.78 13.79
CA LYS A 149 -38.91 36.21 14.08
C LYS A 149 -39.67 37.17 13.17
N ALA A 150 -39.88 36.82 11.90
CA ALA A 150 -40.65 37.65 10.97
C ALA A 150 -42.16 37.64 11.28
N GLU A 151 -42.69 36.49 11.72
CA GLU A 151 -44.09 36.34 12.12
C GLU A 151 -44.39 37.11 13.42
N ASP A 152 -43.50 37.06 14.43
CA ASP A 152 -43.63 37.84 15.68
C ASP A 152 -43.54 39.36 15.45
N GLY A 153 -42.62 39.81 14.58
CA GLY A 153 -42.49 41.23 14.23
C GLY A 153 -43.74 41.81 13.55
N ASN A 154 -44.41 41.01 12.70
CA ASN A 154 -45.61 41.45 12.00
C ASN A 154 -46.85 41.51 12.92
N GLN A 155 -46.96 40.61 13.91
CA GLN A 155 -48.03 40.67 14.91
C GLN A 155 -47.88 41.88 15.85
N SER A 156 -46.65 42.25 16.22
CA SER A 156 -46.40 43.44 17.03
C SER A 156 -46.72 44.76 16.32
N HIS A 157 -46.75 44.78 14.98
CA HIS A 157 -47.04 45.98 14.20
C HIS A 157 -48.54 46.14 13.86
N ALA A 158 -49.33 45.07 13.94
CA ALA A 158 -50.78 45.06 13.69
C ALA A 158 -51.64 45.34 14.94
N ALA A 159 -51.03 45.35 16.13
CA ALA A 159 -51.69 45.58 17.41
C ALA A 159 -51.50 47.01 17.98
N ALA A 160 -50.98 47.94 17.17
CA ALA A 160 -50.79 49.36 17.51
C ALA A 160 -51.66 50.23 16.58
#